data_AF-A2DQL2-F1
#
_entry.id   AF-A2DQL2-F1
#
_cell.length_a   1.000
_cell.length_b   1.000
_cell.length_c   1.000
_cell.angle_alpha   90.00
_cell.angle_beta   90.00
_cell.angle_gamma   90.00
#
_symmetry.space_group_name_H-M   'P 1'
#
loop_
_entity.id
_entity.type
_entity.pdbx_description
1 polymer ?
#
loop_
_entity_poly.entity_id
_entity_poly.type
_entity_poly.pdbx_seq_one_letter_code
_entity_poly.pdbx_strand_id
1 'polypeptide(L)'
;MREPDEGVTQLPASKFDSGQTDVTLISFLSISVLILISVHYIIKNLYDGDIISSHEGLQISENEKTNYILLLIHSPTTVQTFSNFYIDILGSKENKDSFDVDADILCQWGQAPTTIARQTLPEAVIGKNRLYSTGLFNYDSVLFQIHIQGNLSKLDGLTISVIHQNAEFFNQCKVIRQSFSYIGIATLVIYCIVLISISQKSRSVDHILVIISLTISIFTNSPDLLEDLISNYIANYSLSLLLSGFYQSTNFVILLCLVIRATSSDSITTTCILSLLFIFADGLSELTYDTSILAKYFDNNTTVWVFFFTMSTAAKGTLLCIALWKILNYIFDRNISSPTVIYLITYVIIYQYISFIANGAFYLIYGYGSSSLDFNTRYLSQFITTMAIADIYWPTQKKVGRNLNNTTNPTYRELDTDK
;
A
#
# COMPACT_ATOMS: atom_id res chain seq x y z
N MET A 1 1.90 48.94 51.31
CA MET A 1 2.06 49.99 50.30
C MET A 1 3.22 49.56 49.41
N ARG A 2 2.89 49.18 48.17
CA ARG A 2 3.73 48.97 46.96
C ARG A 2 5.04 48.16 47.05
N GLU A 3 5.08 47.11 46.22
CA GLU A 3 6.29 46.52 45.62
C GLU A 3 7.17 47.58 44.94
N PRO A 4 8.43 47.19 44.65
CA PRO A 4 8.75 47.09 43.24
C PRO A 4 9.34 45.73 42.83
N ASP A 5 8.85 45.28 41.68
CA ASP A 5 9.42 44.30 40.78
C ASP A 5 10.90 44.57 40.45
N GLU A 6 11.72 43.52 40.49
CA GLU A 6 12.95 43.43 39.69
C GLU A 6 12.99 42.11 38.93
N GLY A 7 12.32 42.12 37.78
CA GLY A 7 12.90 41.77 36.48
C GLY A 7 13.82 40.55 36.40
N VAL A 8 13.24 39.35 36.47
CA VAL A 8 13.85 38.18 35.81
C VAL A 8 13.74 38.43 34.30
N THR A 9 14.84 38.85 33.69
CA THR A 9 14.98 38.89 32.23
C THR A 9 14.94 37.45 31.72
N GLN A 10 13.74 36.99 31.35
CA GLN A 10 13.58 35.82 30.50
C GLN A 10 14.33 36.11 29.19
N LEU A 11 15.47 35.45 29.00
CA LEU A 11 16.10 35.36 27.68
C LEU A 11 15.05 34.81 26.71
N PRO A 12 14.89 35.41 25.52
CA PRO A 12 13.88 34.96 24.58
C PRO A 12 14.22 33.56 24.10
N ALA A 13 13.35 32.60 24.42
CA ALA A 13 13.35 31.24 23.87
C ALA A 13 13.09 31.21 22.34
N SER A 14 13.00 32.36 21.67
CA SER A 14 12.48 32.51 20.31
C SER A 14 13.49 32.27 19.17
N LYS A 15 14.75 31.91 19.46
CA LYS A 15 15.75 31.64 18.41
C LYS A 15 16.06 30.16 18.16
N PHE A 16 15.56 29.24 18.98
CA PHE A 16 15.79 27.80 18.80
C PHE A 16 14.64 27.07 18.11
N ASP A 17 13.41 27.57 18.20
CA ASP A 17 12.25 26.97 17.52
C ASP A 17 12.20 27.27 16.01
N SER A 18 12.84 28.35 15.55
CA SER A 18 12.76 28.77 14.13
C SER A 18 13.41 27.77 13.17
N GLY A 19 14.53 27.14 13.57
CA GLY A 19 15.22 26.16 12.74
C GLY A 19 14.46 24.84 12.58
N GLN A 20 13.67 24.45 13.58
CA GLN A 20 12.85 23.23 13.50
C GLN A 20 11.56 23.48 12.72
N THR A 21 10.97 24.67 12.82
CA THR A 21 9.81 25.06 12.01
C THR A 21 10.15 25.18 10.52
N ASP A 22 11.32 25.75 10.17
CA ASP A 22 11.74 25.91 8.78
C ASP A 22 11.97 24.56 8.09
N VAL A 23 12.60 23.60 8.77
CA VAL A 23 12.79 22.24 8.25
C VAL A 23 11.44 21.55 8.05
N THR A 24 10.51 21.65 9.01
CA THR A 24 9.18 21.02 8.86
C THR A 24 8.33 21.64 7.74
N LEU A 25 8.49 22.95 7.46
CA LEU A 25 7.80 23.60 6.35
C LEU A 25 8.34 23.13 5.00
N ILE A 26 9.66 23.00 4.88
CA ILE A 26 10.31 22.47 3.67
C ILE A 26 9.84 21.03 3.43
N SER A 27 9.87 20.17 4.46
CA SER A 27 9.35 18.80 4.40
C SER A 27 7.90 18.76 3.92
N PHE A 28 7.03 19.59 4.50
CA PHE A 28 5.63 19.67 4.11
C PHE A 28 5.45 20.08 2.64
N LEU A 29 6.18 21.09 2.18
CA LEU A 29 6.13 21.56 0.79
C LEU A 29 6.64 20.48 -0.17
N SER A 30 7.76 19.84 0.14
CA SER A 30 8.34 18.76 -0.67
C SER A 30 7.37 17.57 -0.79
N ILE A 31 6.79 17.12 0.32
CA ILE A 31 5.80 16.03 0.32
C ILE A 31 4.55 16.43 -0.46
N SER A 32 4.06 17.67 -0.30
CA SER A 32 2.89 18.18 -1.02
C SER A 32 3.12 18.20 -2.53
N VAL A 33 4.29 18.65 -2.99
CA VAL A 33 4.65 18.66 -4.41
C VAL A 33 4.71 17.24 -4.96
N LEU A 34 5.32 16.29 -4.23
CA LEU A 34 5.35 14.88 -4.63
C LEU A 34 3.95 14.28 -4.74
N ILE A 35 3.06 14.57 -3.78
CA ILE A 35 1.67 14.14 -3.83
C ILE A 35 0.96 14.73 -5.05
N LEU A 36 1.11 16.03 -5.34
CA LEU A 36 0.48 16.66 -6.50
C LEU A 36 0.96 16.05 -7.82
N ILE A 37 2.27 15.80 -7.95
CA ILE A 37 2.84 15.12 -9.13
C ILE A 37 2.28 13.71 -9.24
N SER A 38 2.18 12.98 -8.13
CA SER A 38 1.62 11.63 -8.10
C SER A 38 0.16 11.63 -8.57
N VAL A 39 -0.67 12.51 -8.03
CA VAL A 39 -2.09 12.62 -8.38
C VAL A 39 -2.25 12.99 -9.85
N HIS A 40 -1.44 13.94 -10.35
CA HIS A 40 -1.44 14.31 -11.76
C HIS A 40 -1.06 13.12 -12.67
N TYR A 41 -0.03 12.36 -12.31
CA TYR A 41 0.38 11.17 -13.05
C TYR A 41 -0.73 10.11 -13.10
N ILE A 42 -1.41 9.87 -11.99
CA ILE A 42 -2.51 8.90 -11.92
C ILE A 42 -3.72 9.37 -12.74
N ILE A 43 -4.13 10.62 -12.60
CA ILE A 43 -5.27 11.17 -13.39
C ILE A 43 -4.98 11.06 -14.89
N LYS A 44 -3.75 11.37 -15.32
CA LYS A 44 -3.35 11.30 -16.73
C LYS A 44 -3.46 9.89 -17.29
N ASN A 45 -3.14 8.87 -16.50
CA ASN A 45 -3.11 7.47 -16.95
C ASN A 45 -4.35 6.67 -16.52
N LEU A 46 -5.39 7.32 -15.99
CA LEU A 46 -6.54 6.64 -15.40
C LEU A 46 -7.27 5.73 -16.41
N TYR A 47 -7.40 6.22 -17.64
CA TYR A 47 -8.08 5.50 -18.72
C TYR A 47 -7.11 4.79 -19.68
N ASP A 48 -5.90 5.33 -19.85
CA ASP A 48 -4.91 4.79 -20.79
C ASP A 48 -4.11 3.62 -20.19
N GLY A 49 -4.17 3.45 -18.87
CA GLY A 49 -3.46 2.39 -18.14
C GLY A 49 -4.03 0.98 -18.37
N ASP A 50 -5.29 0.89 -18.84
CA ASP A 50 -6.02 -0.36 -19.02
C ASP A 50 -6.51 -0.50 -20.47
N ILE A 51 -6.40 -1.71 -21.01
CA ILE A 51 -6.98 -2.09 -22.30
C ILE A 51 -8.16 -3.02 -22.01
N ILE A 52 -9.34 -2.65 -22.52
CA ILE A 52 -10.57 -3.41 -22.37
C ILE A 52 -10.90 -4.01 -23.74
N SER A 53 -11.01 -5.33 -23.79
CA SER A 53 -11.43 -6.07 -24.98
C SER A 53 -12.63 -6.95 -24.62
N SER A 54 -13.65 -6.94 -25.49
CA SER A 54 -14.83 -7.78 -25.33
C SER A 54 -14.77 -8.91 -26.35
N HIS A 55 -15.06 -10.12 -25.88
CA HIS A 55 -15.01 -11.33 -26.68
C HIS A 55 -16.34 -12.05 -26.62
N GLU A 56 -16.87 -12.38 -27.79
CA GLU A 56 -18.00 -13.28 -27.94
C GLU A 56 -17.46 -14.71 -28.04
N GLY A 57 -17.82 -15.56 -27.08
CA GLY A 57 -17.53 -16.99 -27.13
C GLY A 57 -18.50 -17.73 -28.03
N LEU A 58 -18.21 -19.00 -28.32
CA LEU A 58 -19.20 -19.91 -28.90
C LEU A 58 -20.28 -20.15 -27.84
N GLN A 59 -21.51 -19.72 -28.13
CA GLN A 59 -22.65 -19.87 -27.22
C GLN A 59 -23.58 -20.97 -27.70
N ILE A 60 -23.96 -21.86 -26.79
CA ILE A 60 -24.88 -22.96 -27.05
C ILE A 60 -25.91 -22.97 -25.92
N SER A 61 -27.17 -22.77 -26.27
CA SER A 61 -28.27 -22.99 -25.34
C SER A 61 -28.57 -24.50 -25.29
N GLU A 62 -28.30 -25.13 -24.16
CA GLU A 62 -28.61 -26.56 -23.98
C GLU A 62 -30.10 -26.76 -23.74
N ASN A 63 -30.74 -25.86 -22.98
CA ASN A 63 -32.16 -25.87 -22.62
C ASN A 63 -32.64 -24.44 -22.32
N GLU A 64 -33.96 -24.22 -22.15
CA GLU A 64 -34.55 -22.90 -21.81
C GLU A 64 -33.98 -22.24 -20.54
N LYS A 65 -33.25 -23.00 -19.72
CA LYS A 65 -32.69 -22.55 -18.44
C LYS A 65 -31.16 -22.56 -18.37
N THR A 66 -30.47 -23.15 -19.36
CA THR A 66 -29.01 -23.35 -19.31
C THR A 66 -28.35 -22.90 -20.60
N ASN A 67 -27.43 -21.95 -20.48
CA ASN A 67 -26.61 -21.46 -21.59
C ASN A 67 -25.14 -21.81 -21.32
N TYR A 68 -24.45 -22.28 -22.34
CA TYR A 68 -23.06 -22.65 -22.29
C TYR A 68 -22.22 -21.73 -23.17
N ILE A 69 -21.11 -21.24 -22.64
CA ILE A 69 -20.13 -20.41 -23.36
C ILE A 69 -18.79 -21.13 -23.37
N LEU A 70 -18.22 -21.26 -24.57
CA LEU A 70 -16.85 -21.68 -24.77
C LEU A 70 -16.05 -20.53 -25.37
N LEU A 71 -15.00 -20.06 -24.68
CA LEU A 71 -14.12 -19.03 -25.19
C LEU A 71 -12.65 -19.41 -25.02
N LEU A 72 -11.91 -19.40 -26.13
CA LEU A 72 -10.46 -19.53 -26.11
C LEU A 72 -9.82 -18.14 -26.22
N ILE A 73 -8.99 -17.79 -25.25
CA ILE A 73 -8.24 -16.54 -25.21
C ILE A 73 -6.76 -16.88 -25.28
N HIS A 74 -6.05 -16.31 -26.25
CA HIS A 74 -4.61 -16.44 -26.34
C HIS A 74 -3.91 -15.54 -25.32
N SER A 75 -2.78 -15.99 -24.80
CA SER A 75 -1.96 -15.17 -23.92
C SER A 75 -1.58 -13.87 -24.62
N PRO A 76 -1.58 -12.73 -23.90
CA PRO A 76 -0.97 -11.52 -24.43
C PRO A 76 0.49 -11.79 -24.81
N THR A 77 0.96 -11.17 -25.89
CA THR A 77 2.34 -11.32 -26.40
C THR A 77 3.39 -10.79 -25.42
N THR A 78 2.99 -9.90 -24.52
CA THR A 78 3.81 -9.41 -23.41
C THR A 78 3.48 -10.18 -22.14
N VAL A 79 4.41 -11.02 -21.71
CA VAL A 79 4.40 -11.61 -20.36
C VAL A 79 4.37 -10.46 -19.34
N GLN A 80 3.53 -10.57 -18.30
CA GLN A 80 3.45 -9.67 -17.12
C GLN A 80 2.41 -8.52 -17.11
N THR A 81 1.43 -8.47 -18.01
CA THR A 81 0.27 -7.58 -17.80
C THR A 81 -0.74 -8.24 -16.87
N PHE A 82 -1.01 -7.63 -15.70
CA PHE A 82 -2.08 -8.09 -14.84
C PHE A 82 -3.39 -8.05 -15.63
N SER A 83 -4.09 -9.18 -15.67
CA SER A 83 -5.29 -9.35 -16.48
C SER A 83 -6.42 -9.89 -15.64
N ASN A 84 -7.59 -9.28 -15.80
CA ASN A 84 -8.83 -9.65 -15.16
C ASN A 84 -9.85 -10.04 -16.23
N PHE A 85 -10.53 -11.15 -15.99
CA PHE A 85 -11.54 -11.70 -16.88
C PHE A 85 -12.88 -11.61 -16.18
N TYR A 86 -13.84 -11.00 -16.86
CA TYR A 86 -15.18 -10.78 -16.38
C TYR A 86 -16.18 -11.40 -17.35
N ILE A 87 -17.21 -12.03 -16.81
CA ILE A 87 -18.43 -12.28 -17.56
C ILE A 87 -19.32 -11.05 -17.46
N ASP A 88 -19.72 -10.52 -18.61
CA ASP A 88 -20.69 -9.44 -18.71
C ASP A 88 -22.05 -10.04 -19.08
N ILE A 89 -22.95 -10.03 -18.09
CA ILE A 89 -24.33 -10.49 -18.24
C ILE A 89 -25.15 -9.28 -18.68
N LEU A 90 -25.54 -9.24 -19.95
CA LEU A 90 -26.32 -8.15 -20.52
C LEU A 90 -27.81 -8.41 -20.32
N GLY A 91 -28.52 -7.40 -19.83
CA GLY A 91 -29.95 -7.45 -19.57
C GLY A 91 -30.48 -6.13 -19.02
N SER A 92 -31.80 -6.02 -18.84
CA SER A 92 -32.40 -4.84 -18.20
C SER A 92 -32.05 -4.78 -16.71
N LYS A 93 -31.36 -3.71 -16.27
CA LYS A 93 -31.01 -3.46 -14.86
C LYS A 93 -32.22 -3.31 -13.92
N GLU A 94 -33.43 -3.11 -14.44
CA GLU A 94 -34.66 -3.08 -13.63
C GLU A 94 -35.05 -4.47 -13.12
N ASN A 95 -34.57 -5.52 -13.77
CA ASN A 95 -34.76 -6.90 -13.37
C ASN A 95 -33.76 -7.25 -12.26
N LYS A 96 -34.25 -7.53 -11.05
CA LYS A 96 -33.46 -8.08 -9.94
C LYS A 96 -33.18 -9.59 -10.09
N ASP A 97 -33.17 -10.09 -11.33
CA ASP A 97 -32.91 -11.51 -11.55
C ASP A 97 -31.43 -11.79 -11.34
N SER A 98 -31.17 -12.94 -10.77
CA SER A 98 -29.84 -13.45 -10.49
C SER A 98 -29.63 -14.75 -11.27
N PHE A 99 -28.41 -14.95 -11.73
CA PHE A 99 -28.01 -16.12 -12.52
C PHE A 99 -26.97 -16.91 -11.74
N ASP A 100 -27.04 -18.23 -11.80
CA ASP A 100 -25.97 -19.06 -11.26
C ASP A 100 -24.95 -19.29 -12.38
N VAL A 101 -23.71 -18.86 -12.15
CA VAL A 101 -22.62 -19.01 -13.12
C VAL A 101 -21.59 -19.98 -12.57
N ASP A 102 -21.37 -21.07 -13.28
CA ASP A 102 -20.30 -22.03 -13.04
C ASP A 102 -19.28 -21.94 -14.17
N ALA A 103 -18.06 -21.53 -13.86
CA ALA A 103 -16.98 -21.38 -14.83
C ALA A 103 -15.83 -22.34 -14.51
N ASP A 104 -15.51 -23.21 -15.47
CA ASP A 104 -14.30 -24.01 -15.51
C ASP A 104 -13.28 -23.34 -16.43
N ILE A 105 -12.10 -23.08 -15.88
CA ILE A 105 -11.03 -22.36 -16.56
C ILE A 105 -9.89 -23.33 -16.74
N LEU A 106 -9.65 -23.66 -17.99
CA LEU A 106 -8.68 -24.65 -18.42
C LEU A 106 -7.54 -23.91 -19.11
N CYS A 107 -6.31 -24.29 -18.84
CA CYS A 107 -5.18 -23.87 -19.66
C CYS A 107 -4.52 -25.07 -20.30
N GLN A 108 -3.83 -24.85 -21.41
CA GLN A 108 -2.92 -25.85 -21.94
C GLN A 108 -1.52 -25.59 -21.40
N TRP A 109 -1.07 -26.45 -20.47
CA TRP A 109 0.33 -26.48 -20.04
C TRP A 109 1.01 -27.72 -20.61
N GLY A 110 1.81 -27.55 -21.66
CA GLY A 110 2.43 -28.68 -22.34
C GLY A 110 1.41 -29.54 -23.11
N GLN A 111 1.41 -30.86 -22.88
CA GLN A 111 0.63 -31.81 -23.69
C GLN A 111 -0.80 -32.08 -23.20
N ALA A 112 -1.16 -31.69 -21.97
CA ALA A 112 -2.49 -31.96 -21.42
C ALA A 112 -3.17 -30.68 -20.91
N PRO A 113 -4.46 -30.46 -21.21
CA PRO A 113 -5.22 -29.38 -20.60
C PRO A 113 -5.39 -29.64 -19.10
N THR A 114 -5.17 -28.60 -18.29
CA THR A 114 -5.33 -28.66 -16.83
C THR A 114 -6.30 -27.58 -16.37
N THR A 115 -7.23 -27.94 -15.48
CA THR A 115 -8.12 -26.98 -14.83
C THR A 115 -7.30 -26.14 -13.86
N ILE A 116 -7.19 -24.84 -14.16
CA ILE A 116 -6.46 -23.89 -13.33
C ILE A 116 -7.38 -23.16 -12.36
N ALA A 117 -8.67 -23.04 -12.65
CA ALA A 117 -9.64 -22.48 -11.73
C ALA A 117 -11.03 -23.05 -11.98
N ARG A 118 -11.81 -23.16 -10.91
CA ARG A 118 -13.25 -23.40 -10.95
C ARG A 118 -13.89 -22.31 -10.10
N GLN A 119 -14.77 -21.52 -10.72
CA GLN A 119 -15.43 -20.39 -10.09
C GLN A 119 -16.93 -20.61 -10.15
N THR A 120 -17.58 -20.69 -8.98
CA THR A 120 -19.04 -20.67 -8.87
C THR A 120 -19.45 -19.32 -8.32
N LEU A 121 -20.28 -18.61 -9.07
CA LEU A 121 -20.87 -17.33 -8.71
C LEU A 121 -22.38 -17.54 -8.52
N PRO A 122 -22.82 -17.90 -7.31
CA PRO A 122 -24.23 -17.97 -7.01
C PRO A 122 -24.80 -16.54 -7.05
N GLU A 123 -25.99 -16.40 -7.59
CA GLU A 123 -26.70 -15.11 -7.67
C GLU A 123 -25.94 -14.00 -8.43
N ALA A 124 -25.20 -14.34 -9.49
CA ALA A 124 -24.54 -13.35 -10.35
C ALA A 124 -25.57 -12.36 -10.91
N VAL A 125 -25.29 -11.07 -10.72
CA VAL A 125 -26.16 -9.97 -11.14
C VAL A 125 -25.85 -9.51 -12.56
N ILE A 126 -26.82 -8.85 -13.20
CA ILE A 126 -26.64 -8.19 -14.49
C ILE A 126 -25.47 -7.19 -14.42
N GLY A 127 -24.53 -7.30 -15.36
CA GLY A 127 -23.28 -6.56 -15.42
C GLY A 127 -22.03 -7.45 -15.33
N LYS A 128 -20.90 -6.82 -14.99
CA LYS A 128 -19.59 -7.46 -14.94
C LYS A 128 -19.40 -8.23 -13.63
N ASN A 129 -19.18 -9.54 -13.75
CA ASN A 129 -18.83 -10.42 -12.64
C ASN A 129 -17.44 -11.03 -12.89
N ARG A 130 -16.53 -10.95 -11.91
CA ARG A 130 -15.15 -11.42 -12.08
C ARG A 130 -15.11 -12.95 -12.07
N LEU A 131 -14.51 -13.53 -13.11
CA LEU A 131 -14.29 -14.97 -13.23
C LEU A 131 -12.89 -15.37 -12.80
N TYR A 132 -11.89 -14.61 -13.26
CA TYR A 132 -10.49 -15.01 -13.16
C TYR A 132 -9.57 -13.80 -13.22
N SER A 133 -8.39 -13.94 -12.62
CA SER A 133 -7.44 -12.86 -12.57
C SER A 133 -6.04 -13.38 -12.34
N THR A 134 -5.11 -12.90 -13.15
CA THR A 134 -3.71 -13.26 -12.96
C THR A 134 -2.77 -12.23 -13.60
N GLY A 135 -1.62 -12.02 -12.99
CA GLY A 135 -0.46 -11.40 -13.65
C GLY A 135 0.54 -12.42 -14.18
N LEU A 136 0.23 -13.71 -14.07
CA LEU A 136 1.11 -14.82 -14.43
C LEU A 136 0.52 -15.62 -15.60
N PHE A 137 0.82 -15.20 -16.82
CA PHE A 137 0.51 -15.98 -18.03
C PHE A 137 1.66 -16.93 -18.37
N ASN A 138 1.59 -18.16 -17.84
CA ASN A 138 2.56 -19.23 -18.12
C ASN A 138 2.04 -20.25 -19.15
N TYR A 139 1.05 -19.88 -19.94
CA TYR A 139 0.36 -20.75 -20.88
C TYR A 139 0.08 -19.98 -22.18
N ASP A 140 0.01 -20.68 -23.30
CA ASP A 140 -0.21 -20.06 -24.61
C ASP A 140 -1.67 -19.60 -24.80
N SER A 141 -2.61 -20.28 -24.13
CA SER A 141 -4.03 -19.99 -24.20
C SER A 141 -4.78 -20.46 -22.94
N VAL A 142 -5.92 -19.82 -22.70
CA VAL A 142 -6.91 -20.17 -21.67
C VAL A 142 -8.23 -20.44 -22.35
N LEU A 143 -8.82 -21.58 -22.01
CA LEU A 143 -10.16 -21.94 -22.39
C LEU A 143 -11.11 -21.72 -21.21
N PHE A 144 -12.07 -20.84 -21.39
CA PHE A 144 -13.18 -20.62 -20.47
C PHE A 144 -14.35 -21.50 -20.91
N GLN A 145 -14.81 -22.37 -20.02
CA GLN A 145 -16.03 -23.16 -20.13
C GLN A 145 -17.00 -22.64 -19.09
N ILE A 146 -18.04 -21.93 -19.52
CA ILE A 146 -18.96 -21.25 -18.60
C ILE A 146 -20.37 -21.79 -18.80
N HIS A 147 -20.96 -22.26 -17.72
CA HIS A 147 -22.35 -22.65 -17.62
C HIS A 147 -23.11 -21.55 -16.87
N ILE A 148 -24.21 -21.09 -17.45
CA ILE A 148 -25.08 -20.10 -16.83
C ILE A 148 -26.47 -20.70 -16.71
N GLN A 149 -27.00 -20.68 -15.51
CA GLN A 149 -28.33 -21.17 -15.18
C GLN A 149 -29.20 -20.04 -14.67
N GLY A 150 -30.46 -20.01 -15.12
CA GLY A 150 -31.42 -19.01 -14.68
C GLY A 150 -32.55 -18.78 -15.69
N ASN A 151 -33.19 -17.62 -15.59
CA ASN A 151 -34.23 -17.22 -16.54
C ASN A 151 -33.62 -16.58 -17.79
N LEU A 152 -33.15 -17.41 -18.71
CA LEU A 152 -32.47 -16.97 -19.94
C LEU A 152 -33.33 -16.08 -20.85
N SER A 153 -34.66 -16.09 -20.71
CA SER A 153 -35.54 -15.21 -21.50
C SER A 153 -35.31 -13.71 -21.23
N LYS A 154 -34.63 -13.38 -20.12
CA LYS A 154 -34.31 -12.00 -19.71
C LYS A 154 -32.88 -11.59 -20.00
N LEU A 155 -32.12 -12.48 -20.64
CA LEU A 155 -30.73 -12.28 -21.01
C LEU A 155 -30.69 -11.67 -22.43
N ASP A 156 -30.16 -10.45 -22.55
CA ASP A 156 -30.00 -9.77 -23.84
C ASP A 156 -28.71 -10.23 -24.55
N GLY A 157 -27.74 -10.74 -23.80
CA GLY A 157 -26.50 -11.25 -24.34
C GLY A 157 -25.47 -11.60 -23.25
N LEU A 158 -24.41 -12.29 -23.67
CA LEU A 158 -23.29 -12.64 -22.82
C LEU A 158 -21.99 -12.32 -23.54
N THR A 159 -21.09 -11.63 -22.85
CA THR A 159 -19.74 -11.40 -23.39
C THR A 159 -18.71 -11.62 -22.30
N ILE A 160 -17.47 -11.91 -22.69
CA ILE A 160 -16.35 -11.95 -21.76
C ILE A 160 -15.50 -10.71 -21.98
N SER A 161 -15.48 -9.84 -20.97
CA SER A 161 -14.62 -8.67 -20.94
C SER A 161 -13.26 -9.07 -20.35
N VAL A 162 -12.21 -8.88 -21.14
CA VAL A 162 -10.82 -9.00 -20.68
C VAL A 162 -10.28 -7.61 -20.47
N ILE A 163 -9.85 -7.35 -19.25
CA ILE A 163 -9.23 -6.08 -18.86
C ILE A 163 -7.80 -6.40 -18.50
N HIS A 164 -6.86 -5.90 -19.29
CA HIS A 164 -5.45 -6.11 -19.02
C HIS A 164 -4.70 -4.79 -19.05
N GLN A 165 -3.61 -4.73 -18.28
CA GLN A 165 -2.77 -3.55 -18.24
C GLN A 165 -2.21 -3.24 -19.63
N ASN A 166 -2.17 -1.96 -19.99
CA ASN A 166 -1.51 -1.49 -21.20
C ASN A 166 0.01 -1.73 -21.10
N ALA A 167 0.62 -2.32 -22.14
CA ALA A 167 2.04 -2.64 -22.15
C ALA A 167 2.95 -1.41 -22.01
N GLU A 168 2.58 -0.27 -22.59
CA GLU A 168 3.34 0.98 -22.44
C GLU A 168 3.29 1.46 -20.99
N PHE A 169 2.10 1.48 -20.39
CA PHE A 169 1.91 1.86 -19.00
C PHE A 169 2.65 0.91 -18.05
N PHE A 170 2.59 -0.40 -18.29
CA PHE A 170 3.35 -1.40 -17.54
C PHE A 170 4.86 -1.11 -17.57
N ASN A 171 5.42 -0.82 -18.75
CA ASN A 171 6.84 -0.48 -18.87
C ASN A 171 7.21 0.80 -18.13
N GLN A 172 6.35 1.83 -18.18
CA GLN A 172 6.53 3.05 -17.38
C GLN A 172 6.53 2.74 -15.88
N CYS A 173 5.56 1.97 -15.40
CA CYS A 173 5.49 1.53 -14.01
C CYS A 173 6.75 0.76 -13.59
N LYS A 174 7.28 -0.13 -14.45
CA LYS A 174 8.53 -0.86 -14.18
C LYS A 174 9.71 0.11 -13.99
N VAL A 175 9.89 1.07 -14.89
CA VAL A 175 10.97 2.07 -14.80
C VAL A 175 10.84 2.95 -13.55
N ILE A 176 9.62 3.37 -13.22
CA ILE A 176 9.35 4.16 -12.01
C ILE A 176 9.71 3.36 -10.76
N ARG A 177 9.31 2.08 -10.67
CA ARG A 177 9.66 1.20 -9.54
C ARG A 177 11.18 1.03 -9.40
N GLN A 178 11.89 0.75 -10.49
CA GLN A 178 13.35 0.68 -10.47
C GLN A 178 13.97 1.99 -9.93
N SER A 179 13.45 3.14 -10.36
CA SER A 179 13.88 4.44 -9.86
C SER A 179 13.63 4.60 -8.36
N PHE A 180 12.47 4.17 -7.86
CA PHE A 180 12.17 4.15 -6.43
C PHE A 180 13.14 3.29 -5.63
N SER A 181 13.52 2.12 -6.16
CA SER A 181 14.54 1.29 -5.52
C SER A 181 15.89 2.02 -5.41
N TYR A 182 16.38 2.60 -6.49
CA TYR A 182 17.68 3.30 -6.48
C TYR A 182 17.69 4.49 -5.52
N ILE A 183 16.61 5.28 -5.51
CA ILE A 183 16.46 6.39 -4.54
C ILE A 183 16.39 5.82 -3.12
N GLY A 184 15.63 4.74 -2.89
CA GLY A 184 15.55 4.06 -1.59
C GLY A 184 16.91 3.59 -1.07
N ILE A 185 17.72 2.97 -1.93
CA ILE A 185 19.09 2.51 -1.60
C ILE A 185 19.96 3.71 -1.22
N ALA A 186 19.97 4.76 -2.05
CA ALA A 186 20.76 5.96 -1.77
C ALA A 186 20.35 6.60 -0.44
N THR A 187 19.05 6.76 -0.21
CA THR A 187 18.50 7.29 1.04
C THR A 187 18.89 6.42 2.23
N LEU A 188 18.75 5.09 2.15
CA LEU A 188 19.12 4.18 3.22
C LEU A 188 20.61 4.27 3.58
N VAL A 189 21.49 4.30 2.56
CA VAL A 189 22.94 4.41 2.76
C VAL A 189 23.28 5.73 3.46
N ILE A 190 22.77 6.86 2.96
CA ILE A 190 23.01 8.17 3.57
C ILE A 190 22.45 8.21 5.00
N TYR A 191 21.23 7.73 5.20
CA TYR A 191 20.57 7.69 6.50
C TYR A 191 21.40 6.90 7.52
N CYS A 192 21.91 5.72 7.15
CA CYS A 192 22.78 4.90 7.99
C CYS A 192 24.11 5.60 8.31
N ILE A 193 24.77 6.23 7.33
CA ILE A 193 26.02 6.96 7.54
C ILE A 193 25.81 8.12 8.54
N VAL A 194 24.75 8.90 8.36
CA VAL A 194 24.41 10.02 9.24
C VAL A 194 24.07 9.49 10.64
N LEU A 195 23.28 8.43 10.73
CA LEU A 195 22.91 7.82 12.01
C LEU A 195 24.15 7.32 12.76
N ILE A 196 25.08 6.62 12.11
CA ILE A 196 26.34 6.16 12.71
C ILE A 196 27.20 7.35 13.16
N SER A 197 27.29 8.40 12.34
CA SER A 197 28.12 9.59 12.62
C SER A 197 27.60 10.42 13.81
N ILE A 198 26.29 10.37 14.08
CA ILE A 198 25.64 11.10 15.19
C ILE A 198 25.53 10.21 16.44
N SER A 199 25.57 8.88 16.30
CA SER A 199 25.25 7.94 17.37
C SER A 199 26.43 7.62 18.29
N GLN A 200 26.54 8.36 19.40
CA GLN A 200 27.17 7.83 20.62
C GLN A 200 26.18 7.55 21.76
N LYS A 201 24.91 8.04 21.75
CA LYS A 201 24.04 7.89 22.95
C LYS A 201 22.55 7.58 22.81
N SER A 202 21.93 7.45 21.64
CA SER A 202 20.55 6.91 21.59
C SER A 202 20.14 6.43 20.20
N ARG A 203 20.05 5.10 20.00
CA ARG A 203 19.26 4.54 18.90
C ARG A 203 17.80 4.56 19.33
N SER A 204 17.00 5.49 18.81
CA SER A 204 15.55 5.50 19.06
C SER A 204 14.85 4.44 18.21
N VAL A 205 13.71 3.95 18.68
CA VAL A 205 12.83 3.02 17.93
C VAL A 205 12.44 3.62 16.58
N ASP A 206 12.30 4.93 16.49
CA ASP A 206 11.91 5.66 15.26
C ASP A 206 12.89 5.38 14.11
N HIS A 207 14.20 5.42 14.38
CA HIS A 207 15.22 5.13 13.37
C HIS A 207 15.18 3.68 12.88
N ILE A 208 14.80 2.74 13.76
CA ILE A 208 14.63 1.33 13.38
C ILE A 208 13.42 1.19 12.43
N LEU A 209 12.30 1.85 12.75
CA LEU A 209 11.12 1.83 11.89
C LEU A 209 11.40 2.43 10.50
N VAL A 210 12.15 3.54 10.44
CA VAL A 210 12.58 4.15 9.16
C VAL A 210 13.42 3.18 8.33
N ILE A 211 14.41 2.51 8.95
CA ILE A 211 15.26 1.53 8.27
C ILE A 211 14.43 0.35 7.74
N ILE A 212 13.46 -0.15 8.53
CA ILE A 212 12.56 -1.22 8.10
C ILE A 212 11.73 -0.77 6.89
N SER A 213 11.11 0.42 6.95
CA SER A 213 10.31 0.96 5.85
C SER A 213 11.12 1.13 4.57
N LEU A 214 12.32 1.71 4.65
CA LEU A 214 13.24 1.86 3.51
C LEU A 214 13.67 0.50 2.95
N THR A 215 13.98 -0.48 3.80
CA THR A 215 14.41 -1.80 3.36
C THR A 215 13.30 -2.52 2.59
N ILE A 216 12.07 -2.54 3.12
CA ILE A 216 10.92 -3.16 2.44
C ILE A 216 10.59 -2.40 1.15
N SER A 217 10.70 -1.07 1.15
CA SER A 217 10.52 -0.24 -0.04
C SER A 217 11.48 -0.63 -1.17
N ILE A 218 12.77 -0.83 -0.87
CA ILE A 218 13.77 -1.25 -1.84
C ILE A 218 13.40 -2.59 -2.47
N PHE A 219 13.12 -3.61 -1.66
CA PHE A 219 12.80 -4.95 -2.18
C PHE A 219 11.50 -4.97 -2.98
N THR A 220 10.45 -4.28 -2.51
CA THR A 220 9.16 -4.22 -3.19
C THR A 220 9.23 -3.52 -4.54
N ASN A 221 10.13 -2.54 -4.68
CA ASN A 221 10.31 -1.76 -5.91
C ASN A 221 11.44 -2.30 -6.81
N SER A 222 12.07 -3.43 -6.46
CA SER A 222 13.16 -4.04 -7.25
C SER A 222 12.73 -5.35 -7.90
N PRO A 223 11.94 -5.34 -8.99
CA PRO A 223 11.54 -6.57 -9.67
C PRO A 223 12.76 -7.38 -10.14
N ASP A 224 13.80 -6.73 -10.68
CA ASP A 224 14.95 -7.43 -11.27
C ASP A 224 15.88 -8.03 -10.19
N LEU A 225 16.03 -7.37 -9.03
CA LEU A 225 16.83 -7.89 -7.92
C LEU A 225 16.26 -9.21 -7.38
N LEU A 226 14.93 -9.35 -7.44
CA LEU A 226 14.21 -10.54 -7.02
C LEU A 226 14.30 -11.66 -8.06
N GLU A 227 14.27 -11.32 -9.36
CA GLU A 227 14.48 -12.27 -10.47
C GLU A 227 15.85 -12.95 -10.40
N ASP A 228 16.92 -12.21 -10.07
CA ASP A 228 18.26 -12.78 -9.94
C ASP A 228 18.42 -13.70 -8.71
N LEU A 229 17.63 -13.46 -7.65
CA LEU A 229 17.68 -14.24 -6.40
C LEU A 229 16.92 -15.57 -6.49
N ILE A 230 15.83 -15.62 -7.27
CA ILE A 230 14.94 -16.78 -7.35
C ILE A 230 14.72 -17.15 -8.83
N SER A 231 15.41 -18.20 -9.28
CA SER A 231 15.30 -18.69 -10.66
C SER A 231 13.92 -19.25 -11.01
N ASN A 232 13.10 -19.60 -10.02
CA ASN A 232 11.73 -20.06 -10.22
C ASN A 232 10.78 -18.87 -10.40
N TYR A 233 10.36 -18.65 -11.65
CA TYR A 233 9.47 -17.54 -12.04
C TYR A 233 8.20 -17.43 -11.17
N ILE A 234 7.53 -18.55 -10.86
CA ILE A 234 6.30 -18.53 -10.06
C ILE A 234 6.60 -18.12 -8.61
N ALA A 235 7.67 -18.65 -8.03
CA ALA A 235 8.06 -18.32 -6.67
C ALA A 235 8.48 -16.84 -6.56
N ASN A 236 9.18 -16.32 -7.57
CA ASN A 236 9.56 -14.92 -7.62
C ASN A 236 8.32 -13.99 -7.72
N TYR A 237 7.37 -14.31 -8.60
CA TYR A 237 6.13 -13.56 -8.72
C TYR A 237 5.31 -13.59 -7.42
N SER A 238 5.20 -14.75 -6.76
CA SER A 238 4.56 -14.88 -5.45
C SER A 238 5.24 -14.02 -4.38
N LEU A 239 6.57 -13.98 -4.36
CA LEU A 239 7.31 -13.14 -3.42
C LEU A 239 7.07 -11.65 -3.71
N SER A 240 7.03 -11.23 -4.98
CA SER A 240 6.70 -9.85 -5.34
C SER A 240 5.30 -9.44 -4.86
N LEU A 241 4.29 -10.33 -4.95
CA LEU A 241 2.95 -10.06 -4.43
C LEU A 241 2.95 -9.95 -2.90
N LEU A 242 3.62 -10.87 -2.20
CA LEU A 242 3.77 -10.82 -0.75
C LEU A 242 4.43 -9.51 -0.28
N LEU A 243 5.53 -9.12 -0.93
CA LEU A 243 6.26 -7.90 -0.61
C LEU A 243 5.39 -6.65 -0.84
N SER A 244 4.57 -6.63 -1.90
CA SER A 244 3.60 -5.54 -2.13
C SER A 244 2.63 -5.38 -0.95
N GLY A 245 2.04 -6.47 -0.47
CA GLY A 245 1.16 -6.43 0.70
C GLY A 245 1.89 -6.09 2.00
N PHE A 246 3.10 -6.61 2.20
CA PHE A 246 3.93 -6.28 3.36
C PHE A 246 4.32 -4.80 3.38
N TYR A 247 4.59 -4.21 2.22
CA TYR A 247 4.98 -2.82 2.13
C TYR A 247 3.86 -1.87 2.51
N GLN A 248 2.66 -2.10 1.96
CA GLN A 248 1.47 -1.31 2.29
C GLN A 248 1.16 -1.36 3.79
N SER A 249 1.04 -2.58 4.33
CA SER A 249 0.72 -2.78 5.75
C SER A 249 1.80 -2.25 6.69
N THR A 250 3.07 -2.41 6.37
CA THR A 250 4.18 -1.90 7.19
C THR A 250 4.16 -0.38 7.30
N ASN A 251 3.89 0.33 6.20
CA ASN A 251 3.80 1.80 6.26
C ASN A 251 2.65 2.26 7.16
N PHE A 252 1.47 1.63 7.06
CA PHE A 252 0.35 1.95 7.95
C PHE A 252 0.68 1.70 9.42
N VAL A 253 1.31 0.56 9.72
CA VAL A 253 1.75 0.21 11.07
C VAL A 253 2.75 1.22 11.62
N ILE A 254 3.74 1.59 10.82
CA ILE A 254 4.76 2.55 11.23
C ILE A 254 4.10 3.89 11.51
N LEU A 255 3.25 4.40 10.63
CA LEU A 255 2.51 5.65 10.86
C LEU A 255 1.72 5.58 12.17
N LEU A 256 1.03 4.47 12.45
CA LEU A 256 0.31 4.29 13.71
C LEU A 256 1.25 4.30 14.92
N CYS A 257 2.38 3.57 14.87
CA CYS A 257 3.37 3.56 15.95
C CYS A 257 3.91 4.96 16.24
N LEU A 258 4.14 5.76 15.20
CA LEU A 258 4.59 7.15 15.32
C LEU A 258 3.50 8.04 15.93
N VAL A 259 2.23 7.88 15.54
CA VAL A 259 1.09 8.57 16.16
C VAL A 259 0.99 8.20 17.64
N ILE A 260 1.00 6.92 18.00
CA ILE A 260 0.87 6.47 19.40
C ILE A 260 2.00 7.04 20.25
N ARG A 261 3.23 7.00 19.76
CA ARG A 261 4.40 7.53 20.46
C ARG A 261 4.37 9.05 20.62
N ALA A 262 3.80 9.76 19.65
CA ALA A 262 3.64 11.22 19.71
C ALA A 262 2.49 11.64 20.63
N THR A 263 1.50 10.77 20.87
CA THR A 263 0.25 11.11 21.57
C THR A 263 0.08 10.44 22.95
N SER A 264 0.84 9.39 23.27
CA SER A 264 0.69 8.64 24.53
C SER A 264 1.97 7.93 24.96
N SER A 265 2.08 7.63 26.26
CA SER A 265 3.14 6.80 26.85
C SER A 265 2.85 5.29 26.79
N ASP A 266 1.80 4.87 26.08
CA ASP A 266 1.36 3.48 25.97
C ASP A 266 2.46 2.58 25.39
N SER A 267 2.46 1.29 25.79
CA SER A 267 3.49 0.34 25.38
C SER A 267 3.38 0.01 23.88
N ILE A 268 4.20 0.67 23.07
CA ILE A 268 4.40 0.45 21.62
C ILE A 268 4.54 -1.04 21.27
N THR A 269 5.11 -1.84 22.18
CA THR A 269 5.37 -3.28 22.02
C THR A 269 4.10 -4.10 21.70
N THR A 270 2.98 -3.84 22.39
CA THR A 270 1.73 -4.60 22.16
C THR A 270 1.11 -4.26 20.80
N THR A 271 1.19 -2.99 20.40
CA THR A 271 0.78 -2.56 19.06
C THR A 271 1.65 -3.23 17.99
N CYS A 272 2.98 -3.27 18.17
CA CYS A 272 3.87 -3.92 17.21
C CYS A 272 3.60 -5.42 17.02
N ILE A 273 3.23 -6.16 18.08
CA ILE A 273 2.89 -7.59 17.99
C ILE A 273 1.62 -7.80 17.17
N LEU A 274 0.55 -7.03 17.45
CA LEU A 274 -0.69 -7.10 16.68
C LEU A 274 -0.48 -6.66 15.21
N SER A 275 0.41 -5.70 15.00
CA SER A 275 0.78 -5.22 13.68
C SER A 275 1.51 -6.26 12.81
N LEU A 276 2.24 -7.21 13.39
CA LEU A 276 2.87 -8.29 12.62
C LEU A 276 1.82 -9.20 11.97
N LEU A 277 0.76 -9.57 12.71
CA LEU A 277 -0.34 -10.37 12.17
C LEU A 277 -1.04 -9.65 11.01
N PHE A 278 -1.19 -8.33 11.13
CA PHE A 278 -1.74 -7.50 10.07
C PHE A 278 -0.86 -7.51 8.81
N ILE A 279 0.46 -7.36 8.97
CA ILE A 279 1.40 -7.40 7.84
C ILE A 279 1.29 -8.73 7.11
N PHE A 280 1.25 -9.85 7.84
CA PHE A 280 1.06 -11.17 7.24
C PHE A 280 -0.28 -11.33 6.53
N ALA A 281 -1.39 -10.86 7.14
CA ALA A 281 -2.71 -10.93 6.54
C ALA A 281 -2.78 -10.14 5.21
N ASP A 282 -2.14 -8.97 5.14
CA ASP A 282 -2.14 -8.15 3.92
C ASP A 282 -1.27 -8.76 2.81
N GLY A 283 -0.09 -9.29 3.17
CA GLY A 283 0.73 -10.04 2.23
C GLY A 283 0.00 -11.25 1.65
N LEU A 284 -0.68 -12.03 2.49
CA LEU A 284 -1.45 -13.19 2.04
C LEU A 284 -2.69 -12.79 1.24
N SER A 285 -3.32 -11.65 1.55
CA SER A 285 -4.41 -11.10 0.76
C SER A 285 -3.97 -10.78 -0.68
N GLU A 286 -2.81 -10.14 -0.85
CA GLU A 286 -2.24 -9.84 -2.18
C GLU A 286 -1.82 -11.12 -2.92
N LEU A 287 -1.23 -12.09 -2.22
CA LEU A 287 -0.86 -13.37 -2.80
C LEU A 287 -2.06 -14.17 -3.31
N THR A 288 -3.14 -14.21 -2.52
CA THR A 288 -4.35 -14.98 -2.82
C THR A 288 -5.32 -14.28 -3.77
N TYR A 289 -5.08 -13.00 -4.07
CA TYR A 289 -5.84 -12.25 -5.07
C TYR A 289 -5.60 -12.72 -6.50
N ASP A 290 -4.41 -13.30 -6.78
CA ASP A 290 -4.08 -13.92 -8.06
C ASP A 290 -4.57 -15.37 -8.10
N THR A 291 -5.47 -15.66 -9.04
CA THR A 291 -6.12 -16.97 -9.13
C THR A 291 -5.12 -18.08 -9.51
N SER A 292 -4.09 -17.81 -10.30
CA SER A 292 -3.05 -18.81 -10.63
C SER A 292 -2.26 -19.23 -9.39
N ILE A 293 -1.97 -18.27 -8.52
CA ILE A 293 -1.25 -18.51 -7.27
C ILE A 293 -2.15 -19.23 -6.27
N LEU A 294 -3.42 -18.82 -6.17
CA LEU A 294 -4.43 -19.49 -5.36
C LEU A 294 -4.60 -20.96 -5.78
N ALA A 295 -4.65 -21.23 -7.09
CA ALA A 295 -4.72 -22.58 -7.64
C ALA A 295 -3.54 -23.44 -7.21
N LYS A 296 -2.33 -22.88 -7.29
CA LYS A 296 -1.10 -23.62 -7.05
C LYS A 296 -0.85 -23.94 -5.58
N TYR A 297 -1.11 -23.00 -4.68
CA TYR A 297 -0.75 -23.14 -3.26
C TYR A 297 -1.93 -23.46 -2.34
N PHE A 298 -3.17 -23.23 -2.80
CA PHE A 298 -4.37 -23.35 -1.98
C PHE A 298 -5.50 -24.12 -2.67
N ASP A 299 -5.19 -24.89 -3.72
CA ASP A 299 -6.14 -25.75 -4.45
C ASP A 299 -7.44 -25.02 -4.88
N ASN A 300 -7.31 -23.75 -5.31
CA ASN A 300 -8.44 -22.87 -5.68
C ASN A 300 -9.47 -22.64 -4.57
N ASN A 301 -9.07 -22.75 -3.30
CA ASN A 301 -9.97 -22.50 -2.19
C ASN A 301 -10.23 -20.99 -2.02
N THR A 302 -11.29 -20.50 -2.66
CA THR A 302 -11.75 -19.10 -2.59
C THR A 302 -12.04 -18.62 -1.17
N THR A 303 -12.37 -19.53 -0.24
CA THR A 303 -12.56 -19.20 1.19
C THR A 303 -11.29 -18.64 1.80
N VAL A 304 -10.11 -19.13 1.38
CA VAL A 304 -8.81 -18.66 1.86
C VAL A 304 -8.58 -17.21 1.44
N TRP A 305 -8.86 -16.89 0.19
CA TRP A 305 -8.79 -15.51 -0.31
C TRP A 305 -9.75 -14.59 0.45
N VAL A 306 -11.02 -14.97 0.58
CA VAL A 306 -12.03 -14.16 1.30
C VAL A 306 -11.63 -13.92 2.75
N PHE A 307 -11.08 -14.94 3.43
CA PHE A 307 -10.58 -14.83 4.79
C PHE A 307 -9.47 -13.79 4.92
N PHE A 308 -8.40 -13.89 4.11
CA PHE A 308 -7.28 -12.95 4.20
C PHE A 308 -7.67 -11.54 3.73
N PHE A 309 -8.50 -11.43 2.69
CA PHE A 309 -9.03 -10.14 2.23
C PHE A 309 -9.84 -9.43 3.31
N THR A 310 -10.73 -10.15 3.99
CA THR A 310 -11.56 -9.60 5.05
C THR A 310 -10.73 -9.24 6.27
N MET A 311 -9.77 -10.09 6.65
CA MET A 311 -8.85 -9.81 7.75
C MET A 311 -7.99 -8.56 7.49
N SER A 312 -7.44 -8.42 6.27
CA SER A 312 -6.69 -7.23 5.86
C SER A 312 -7.56 -5.97 5.90
N THR A 313 -8.77 -6.03 5.33
CA THR A 313 -9.68 -4.88 5.27
C THR A 313 -10.14 -4.44 6.67
N ALA A 314 -10.54 -5.39 7.51
CA ALA A 314 -10.95 -5.11 8.89
C ALA A 314 -9.80 -4.51 9.71
N ALA A 315 -8.58 -5.01 9.52
CA ALA A 315 -7.41 -4.49 10.20
C ALA A 315 -7.05 -3.08 9.73
N LYS A 316 -7.04 -2.79 8.41
CA LYS A 316 -6.85 -1.43 7.87
C LYS A 316 -7.86 -0.44 8.48
N GLY A 317 -9.13 -0.81 8.48
CA GLY A 317 -10.19 0.01 9.10
C GLY A 317 -9.98 0.23 10.60
N THR A 318 -9.58 -0.81 11.34
CA THR A 318 -9.31 -0.71 12.78
C THR A 318 -8.12 0.20 13.07
N LEU A 319 -7.02 0.06 12.33
CA LEU A 319 -5.83 0.89 12.49
C LEU A 319 -6.13 2.36 12.14
N LEU A 320 -6.95 2.63 11.11
CA LEU A 320 -7.43 3.98 10.80
C LEU A 320 -8.15 4.60 11.99
N CYS A 321 -9.13 3.88 12.53
CA CYS A 321 -9.97 4.37 13.62
C CYS A 321 -9.12 4.70 14.86
N ILE A 322 -8.15 3.84 15.19
CA ILE A 322 -7.22 4.08 16.30
C ILE A 322 -6.34 5.31 16.03
N ALA A 323 -5.77 5.43 14.83
CA ALA A 323 -4.94 6.56 14.46
C ALA A 323 -5.72 7.89 14.55
N LEU A 324 -6.91 7.94 13.96
CA LEU A 324 -7.78 9.12 14.02
C LEU A 324 -8.20 9.45 15.44
N TRP A 325 -8.57 8.46 16.25
CA TRP A 325 -8.92 8.66 17.65
C TRP A 325 -7.77 9.28 18.46
N LYS A 326 -6.54 8.77 18.28
CA LYS A 326 -5.35 9.30 18.96
C LYS A 326 -5.02 10.72 18.48
N ILE A 327 -5.12 11.00 17.17
CA ILE A 327 -4.92 12.34 16.61
C ILE A 327 -5.97 13.33 17.16
N LEU A 328 -7.24 12.94 17.19
CA LEU A 328 -8.32 13.78 17.72
C LEU A 328 -8.10 14.10 19.20
N ASN A 329 -7.81 13.09 20.03
CA ASN A 329 -7.51 13.32 21.44
C ASN A 329 -6.31 14.24 21.63
N TYR A 330 -5.26 14.09 20.82
CA TYR A 330 -4.11 14.99 20.85
C TYR A 330 -4.45 16.43 20.47
N ILE A 331 -5.34 16.65 19.49
CA ILE A 331 -5.80 18.00 19.11
C ILE A 331 -6.62 18.65 20.25
N PHE A 332 -7.40 17.85 20.98
CA PHE A 332 -8.22 18.35 22.09
C PHE A 332 -7.43 18.56 23.40
N ASP A 333 -6.35 17.82 23.62
CA ASP A 333 -5.50 17.96 24.81
C ASP A 333 -4.47 19.09 24.61
N ARG A 334 -4.77 20.29 25.12
CA ARG A 334 -4.10 21.58 24.79
C ARG A 334 -2.62 21.73 25.19
N ASN A 335 -1.94 20.67 25.65
CA ASN A 335 -0.52 20.71 26.04
C ASN A 335 0.40 20.26 24.89
N ILE A 336 0.65 21.18 23.98
CA ILE A 336 1.33 20.90 22.71
C ILE A 336 2.84 21.09 22.85
N SER A 337 3.62 20.01 22.67
CA SER A 337 5.08 20.08 22.57
C SER A 337 5.61 19.95 21.14
N SER A 338 4.80 19.45 20.18
CA SER A 338 5.20 19.31 18.77
C SER A 338 3.98 19.16 17.84
N PRO A 339 3.31 20.26 17.45
CA PRO A 339 2.10 20.17 16.61
C PRO A 339 2.43 19.79 15.16
N THR A 340 3.54 20.31 14.63
CA THR A 340 3.86 20.24 13.20
C THR A 340 4.15 18.83 12.70
N VAL A 341 4.82 18.00 13.51
CA VAL A 341 5.13 16.60 13.16
C VAL A 341 3.85 15.77 13.07
N ILE A 342 2.91 15.97 13.99
CA ILE A 342 1.63 15.25 13.99
C ILE A 342 0.75 15.69 12.83
N TYR A 343 0.75 16.98 12.46
CA TYR A 343 0.06 17.43 11.25
C TYR A 343 0.62 16.78 9.98
N LEU A 344 1.94 16.66 9.88
CA LEU A 344 2.58 16.03 8.72
C LEU A 344 2.28 14.53 8.65
N ILE A 345 2.33 13.82 9.78
CA ILE A 345 1.92 12.40 9.85
C ILE A 345 0.44 12.23 9.48
N THR A 346 -0.43 13.11 9.97
CA THR A 346 -1.87 13.10 9.65
C THR A 346 -2.09 13.32 8.15
N TYR A 347 -1.36 14.26 7.55
CA TYR A 347 -1.43 14.54 6.12
C TYR A 347 -1.05 13.32 5.27
N VAL A 348 0.02 12.61 5.65
CA VAL A 348 0.46 11.37 4.97
C VAL A 348 -0.57 10.25 5.13
N ILE A 349 -1.14 10.07 6.33
CA ILE A 349 -2.23 9.10 6.57
C ILE A 349 -3.41 9.39 5.63
N ILE A 350 -3.89 10.63 5.57
CA ILE A 350 -5.02 11.02 4.72
C ILE A 350 -4.74 10.69 3.26
N TYR A 351 -3.54 11.00 2.75
CA TYR A 351 -3.17 10.69 1.37
C TYR A 351 -3.20 9.19 1.06
N GLN A 352 -2.70 8.34 1.97
CA GLN A 352 -2.79 6.87 1.80
C GLN A 352 -4.24 6.38 1.74
N TYR A 353 -5.11 6.91 2.61
CA TYR A 353 -6.52 6.54 2.63
C TYR A 353 -7.29 7.04 1.41
N ILE A 354 -7.02 8.25 0.94
CA ILE A 354 -7.63 8.77 -0.30
C ILE A 354 -7.28 7.85 -1.48
N SER A 355 -6.03 7.38 -1.56
CA SER A 355 -5.61 6.46 -2.62
C SER A 355 -6.40 5.14 -2.57
N PHE A 356 -6.60 4.58 -1.37
CA PHE A 356 -7.39 3.36 -1.16
C PHE A 356 -8.87 3.56 -1.51
N ILE A 357 -9.48 4.65 -1.03
CA ILE A 357 -10.88 4.99 -1.30
C ILE A 357 -11.10 5.25 -2.79
N ALA A 358 -10.18 5.93 -3.47
CA ALA A 358 -10.27 6.20 -4.90
C ALA A 358 -10.32 4.90 -5.72
N ASN A 359 -9.49 3.91 -5.37
CA ASN A 359 -9.52 2.60 -6.03
C ASN A 359 -10.85 1.87 -5.80
N GLY A 360 -11.35 1.85 -4.56
CA GLY A 360 -12.64 1.26 -4.22
C GLY A 360 -13.82 1.96 -4.92
N ALA A 361 -13.81 3.29 -4.96
CA ALA A 361 -14.84 4.09 -5.63
C ALA A 361 -14.84 3.83 -7.15
N PHE A 362 -13.66 3.74 -7.76
CA PHE A 362 -13.53 3.38 -9.18
C PHE A 362 -14.12 2.00 -9.46
N TYR A 363 -13.78 1.01 -8.63
CA TYR A 363 -14.34 -0.34 -8.74
C TYR A 363 -15.87 -0.35 -8.63
N LEU A 364 -16.45 0.40 -7.69
CA LEU A 364 -17.90 0.49 -7.51
C LEU A 364 -18.62 1.17 -8.69
N ILE A 365 -17.99 2.17 -9.33
CA ILE A 365 -18.58 2.90 -10.46
C ILE A 365 -18.49 2.10 -11.75
N TYR A 366 -17.32 1.51 -12.04
CA TYR A 366 -17.03 0.90 -13.33
C TYR A 366 -17.15 -0.63 -13.34
N GLY A 367 -17.22 -1.27 -12.17
CA GLY A 367 -17.31 -2.74 -12.02
C GLY A 367 -15.98 -3.46 -12.21
N TYR A 368 -14.85 -2.75 -12.29
CA TYR A 368 -13.50 -3.32 -12.41
C TYR A 368 -12.44 -2.38 -11.80
N GLY A 369 -11.27 -2.92 -11.44
CA GLY A 369 -10.16 -2.15 -10.87
C GLY A 369 -9.30 -1.50 -11.96
N SER A 370 -8.71 -0.33 -11.67
CA SER A 370 -7.79 0.34 -12.61
C SER A 370 -6.34 0.01 -12.31
N SER A 371 -5.55 -0.36 -13.32
CA SER A 371 -4.11 -0.59 -13.16
C SER A 371 -3.38 0.65 -12.65
N SER A 372 -3.84 1.86 -12.99
CA SER A 372 -3.23 3.10 -12.53
C SER A 372 -3.45 3.33 -11.03
N LEU A 373 -4.67 3.12 -10.54
CA LEU A 373 -5.02 3.23 -9.12
C LEU A 373 -4.39 2.10 -8.30
N ASP A 374 -4.30 0.89 -8.85
CA ASP A 374 -3.54 -0.20 -8.25
C ASP A 374 -2.05 0.13 -8.13
N PHE A 375 -1.45 0.71 -9.18
CA PHE A 375 -0.07 1.18 -9.11
C PHE A 375 0.13 2.26 -8.04
N ASN A 376 -0.83 3.20 -7.94
CA ASN A 376 -0.79 4.24 -6.93
C ASN A 376 -0.82 3.67 -5.51
N THR A 377 -1.78 2.80 -5.24
CA THR A 377 -2.02 2.23 -3.90
C THR A 377 -0.91 1.29 -3.45
N ARG A 378 -0.38 0.47 -4.36
CA ARG A 378 0.65 -0.53 -4.06
C ARG A 378 2.08 0.02 -4.02
N TYR A 379 2.41 0.99 -4.87
CA TYR A 379 3.80 1.43 -5.04
C TYR A 379 4.00 2.92 -4.79
N LEU A 380 3.33 3.79 -5.55
CA LEU A 380 3.61 5.23 -5.56
C LEU A 380 3.31 5.90 -4.21
N SER A 381 2.10 5.69 -3.68
CA SER A 381 1.70 6.27 -2.40
C SER A 381 2.52 5.72 -1.22
N GLN A 382 2.91 4.45 -1.30
CA GLN A 382 3.75 3.78 -0.31
C GLN A 382 5.18 4.34 -0.32
N PHE A 383 5.73 4.60 -1.50
CA PHE A 383 7.04 5.22 -1.65
C PHE A 383 7.07 6.66 -1.12
N ILE A 384 6.08 7.48 -1.47
CA ILE A 384 5.96 8.84 -0.94
C ILE A 384 5.85 8.81 0.58
N THR A 385 5.08 7.86 1.13
CA THR A 385 4.96 7.69 2.59
C THR A 385 6.29 7.31 3.24
N THR A 386 7.02 6.36 2.65
CA THR A 386 8.33 5.93 3.16
C THR A 386 9.32 7.09 3.19
N MET A 387 9.36 7.88 2.11
CA MET A 387 10.22 9.06 2.02
C MET A 387 9.79 10.15 3.00
N ALA A 388 8.49 10.37 3.19
CA ALA A 388 7.98 11.29 4.20
C ALA A 388 8.39 10.86 5.62
N ILE A 389 8.28 9.57 5.96
CA ILE A 389 8.71 9.03 7.25
C ILE A 389 10.23 9.22 7.45
N ALA A 390 11.02 8.93 6.41
CA ALA A 390 12.47 9.10 6.46
C ALA A 390 12.90 10.56 6.66
N ASP A 391 12.19 11.49 6.01
CA ASP A 391 12.43 12.94 6.11
C ASP A 391 12.04 13.48 7.50
N ILE A 392 10.85 13.11 8.01
CA ILE A 392 10.38 13.52 9.35
C ILE A 392 11.36 13.09 10.45
N TYR A 393 11.89 11.87 10.34
CA TYR A 393 12.78 11.27 11.34
C TYR A 393 14.23 11.26 10.88
N TRP A 394 14.63 12.22 10.04
CA TRP A 394 16.01 12.35 9.62
C TRP A 394 16.93 12.52 10.85
N PRO A 395 18.08 11.83 10.95
CA PRO A 395 18.93 11.94 12.12
C PRO A 395 19.55 13.34 12.16
N THR A 396 19.16 14.15 13.14
CA THR A 396 19.67 15.51 13.35
C THR A 396 20.57 15.56 14.58
N GLN A 397 21.64 16.35 14.51
CA GLN A 397 22.41 16.67 15.71
C GLN A 397 21.57 17.60 16.58
N LYS A 398 20.93 17.06 17.62
CA LYS A 398 20.51 17.92 18.74
C LYS A 398 21.78 18.52 19.33
N LYS A 399 22.03 19.82 19.08
CA LYS A 399 23.06 20.56 19.81
C LYS A 399 22.71 20.46 21.29
N VAL A 400 23.45 19.61 22.01
CA VAL A 400 23.49 19.68 23.46
C VAL A 400 23.91 21.12 23.76
N GLY A 401 23.00 21.90 24.35
CA GLY A 401 23.34 23.17 24.94
C GLY A 401 24.45 22.89 25.95
N ARG A 402 25.71 23.10 25.55
CA ARG A 402 26.79 23.24 26.51
C ARG A 402 26.38 24.45 27.33
N ASN A 403 25.90 24.22 28.55
CA ASN A 403 25.93 25.22 29.61
C ASN A 403 27.40 25.62 29.80
N LEU A 404 27.87 26.52 28.94
CA LEU A 404 29.14 27.22 29.01
C LEU A 404 28.99 28.36 30.02
N ASN A 405 28.53 28.03 31.22
CA ASN A 405 28.55 28.89 32.39
C ASN A 405 29.09 28.04 33.53
N ASN A 406 30.41 27.81 33.53
CA ASN A 406 31.20 27.44 34.72
C ASN A 406 32.69 27.65 34.43
N THR A 407 33.05 28.83 33.95
CA THR A 407 34.44 29.31 33.97
C THR A 407 34.42 30.83 34.06
N THR A 408 34.16 31.35 35.26
CA THR A 408 34.79 32.56 35.81
C THR A 408 34.22 32.82 37.21
N ASN A 409 34.94 32.40 38.23
CA ASN A 409 35.25 33.24 39.39
C ASN A 409 36.43 32.60 40.14
N PRO A 410 37.66 33.11 39.97
CA PRO A 410 38.72 32.88 40.92
C PRO A 410 38.58 33.95 42.00
N THR A 411 38.05 33.59 43.16
CA THR A 411 38.13 34.46 44.34
C THR A 411 38.55 33.64 45.55
N TYR A 412 39.84 33.76 45.84
CA TYR A 412 40.43 33.87 47.17
C TYR A 412 39.57 33.35 48.32
N ARG A 413 40.03 32.25 48.94
CA ARG A 413 39.91 32.12 50.39
C ARG A 413 41.26 31.70 50.96
N GLU A 414 41.66 32.52 51.91
CA GLU A 414 42.95 32.57 52.57
C GLU A 414 43.30 31.27 53.28
N LEU A 415 44.61 31.03 53.33
CA LEU A 415 45.22 30.27 54.41
C LEU A 415 44.77 30.88 55.75
N ASP A 416 44.24 30.04 56.63
CA ASP A 416 44.53 30.18 58.06
C ASP A 416 44.93 28.80 58.58
N THR A 417 46.23 28.70 58.82
CA THR A 417 46.87 27.73 59.68
C THR A 417 46.71 28.15 61.15
N ASP A 418 46.59 27.13 62.01
CA ASP A 418 46.85 27.11 63.47
C ASP A 418 45.69 27.40 64.44
N LYS A 419 45.01 26.33 64.88
CA LYS A 419 45.24 25.68 66.19
C LYS A 419 44.57 24.32 66.32
#